data_AF-H1HIQ6-F1
#
_entry.id   AF-H1HIQ6-F1
#
_cell.length_a   1.000
_cell.length_b   1.000
_cell.length_c   1.000
_cell.angle_alpha   90.00
_cell.angle_beta   90.00
_cell.angle_gamma   90.00
#
_symmetry.space_group_name_H-M   'P 1'
#
loop_
_entity.id
_entity.type
_entity.pdbx_description
1 polymer ?
#
loop_
_entity_poly.entity_id
_entity_poly.type
_entity_poly.pdbx_seq_one_letter_code
_entity_poly.pdbx_strand_id
1 'polypeptide(L)'
;MANKFIIKGIRKFNEQKVIENTLMLINKGDDNEVKRRYNEPTCGEVESYTLMIEGLSIQGITIKQMIGGCVIVELPWLASEADVRLCYACLNAIKKTHRASRITEEDEKDAKFSDIDAQEAWCQRSHNMEELLRRGEIVVITGVTRDFHLDPSKYDGKGVTDVFNDFATLQWTNLNAVNVREEKRHITDDEELSSIRVVDNAEDVFIGACRYVGMMRGNTCRMIVFEDFCELMKGQEGFQRVDAAQILLGKMEEDVWNNLFDEAQGILRDNFRKTFIMRWNSDISNYKLSEFEDAMGDFFDEGFYYDWSIWDYQKAHVGDRFYMIRTGEGKEGVVMRGTIIGTPYPDEDWSGRGRKVYYIRMSLSHMVHPEKTPLLLTVEDLNKGVPGFNWNNGHSGEMLNDELAFQLEEVWHNYVEHVHQTAIDEKIDGKDLNSVYKEKGWKATEIY
;
A
#
# COMPACT_ATOMS: atom_id res chain seq x y z
N MET A 1 4.44 -19.81 -16.99
CA MET A 1 3.10 -19.65 -16.35
C MET A 1 3.14 -20.27 -14.95
N ALA A 2 2.31 -19.77 -14.02
CA ALA A 2 2.19 -20.32 -12.67
C ALA A 2 1.59 -21.74 -12.72
N ASN A 3 1.97 -22.61 -11.76
CA ASN A 3 1.30 -23.89 -11.58
C ASN A 3 0.07 -23.68 -10.71
N LYS A 4 -1.09 -24.16 -11.15
CA LYS A 4 -2.34 -24.09 -10.39
C LYS A 4 -2.78 -25.47 -9.98
N PHE A 5 -3.10 -25.62 -8.70
CA PHE A 5 -3.68 -26.82 -8.12
C PHE A 5 -5.13 -26.53 -7.73
N ILE A 6 -6.05 -27.29 -8.29
CA ILE A 6 -7.49 -27.17 -8.08
C ILE A 6 -7.92 -28.24 -7.08
N ILE A 7 -8.46 -27.82 -5.95
CA ILE A 7 -8.89 -28.71 -4.87
C ILE A 7 -10.41 -28.72 -4.76
N LYS A 8 -11.00 -29.87 -5.09
CA LYS A 8 -12.45 -30.11 -5.04
C LYS A 8 -12.82 -31.06 -3.90
N GLY A 9 -14.08 -31.06 -3.48
CA GLY A 9 -14.61 -31.96 -2.45
C GLY A 9 -14.38 -31.50 -1.00
N ILE A 10 -14.09 -30.20 -0.80
CA ILE A 10 -13.98 -29.58 0.51
C ILE A 10 -15.34 -28.96 0.86
N ARG A 11 -15.98 -29.41 1.95
CA ARG A 11 -17.26 -28.84 2.41
C ARG A 11 -17.07 -27.49 3.11
N LYS A 12 -16.03 -27.39 3.94
CA LYS A 12 -15.59 -26.18 4.63
C LYS A 12 -14.08 -26.24 4.73
N PHE A 13 -13.40 -25.22 4.20
CA PHE A 13 -11.94 -25.15 4.28
C PHE A 13 -11.52 -24.82 5.71
N ASN A 14 -10.62 -25.63 6.28
CA ASN A 14 -10.08 -25.39 7.62
C ASN A 14 -8.68 -24.80 7.48
N GLU A 15 -8.63 -23.52 7.14
CA GLU A 15 -7.38 -22.78 6.91
C GLU A 15 -6.41 -22.91 8.09
N GLN A 16 -6.87 -22.61 9.31
CA GLN A 16 -6.02 -22.68 10.51
C GLN A 16 -5.34 -24.04 10.62
N LYS A 17 -6.09 -25.14 10.41
CA LYS A 17 -5.52 -26.48 10.51
C LYS A 17 -4.57 -26.82 9.35
N VAL A 18 -4.82 -26.27 8.17
CA VAL A 18 -3.92 -26.39 7.03
C VAL A 18 -2.60 -25.69 7.33
N ILE A 19 -2.63 -24.43 7.78
CA ILE A 19 -1.41 -23.66 8.13
C ILE A 19 -0.60 -24.36 9.22
N GLU A 20 -1.25 -24.81 10.31
CA GLU A 20 -0.57 -25.58 11.38
C GLU A 20 0.14 -26.83 10.84
N ASN A 21 -0.54 -27.60 9.98
CA ASN A 21 0.04 -28.81 9.40
C ASN A 21 1.16 -28.49 8.40
N THR A 22 1.05 -27.38 7.66
CA THR A 22 2.10 -26.89 6.74
C THR A 22 3.35 -26.54 7.53
N LEU A 23 3.22 -25.78 8.63
CA LEU A 23 4.32 -25.42 9.52
C LEU A 23 5.03 -26.65 10.09
N MET A 24 4.28 -27.68 10.53
CA MET A 24 4.87 -28.94 11.01
C MET A 24 5.70 -29.68 9.95
N LEU A 25 5.38 -29.50 8.67
CA LEU A 25 6.12 -30.12 7.56
C LEU A 25 7.39 -29.34 7.21
N ILE A 26 7.41 -28.02 7.41
CA ILE A 26 8.51 -27.13 7.02
C ILE A 26 9.51 -26.93 8.17
N ASN A 27 9.07 -26.84 9.43
CA ASN A 27 9.91 -26.45 10.57
C ASN A 27 10.60 -27.64 11.28
N LYS A 28 11.00 -28.68 10.55
CA LYS A 28 11.78 -29.80 11.12
C LYS A 28 13.25 -29.42 11.35
N GLY A 29 13.51 -28.35 12.11
CA GLY A 29 14.86 -27.94 12.55
C GLY A 29 15.24 -26.47 12.35
N ASP A 30 14.43 -25.69 11.64
CA ASP A 30 14.68 -24.27 11.35
C ASP A 30 13.60 -23.37 11.98
N ASP A 31 14.01 -22.22 12.51
CA ASP A 31 13.13 -21.16 13.01
C ASP A 31 12.53 -20.32 11.86
N ASN A 32 11.83 -20.98 10.93
CA ASN A 32 11.16 -20.29 9.83
C ASN A 32 9.78 -19.76 10.27
N GLU A 33 9.54 -18.46 10.09
CA GLU A 33 8.24 -17.83 10.29
C GLU A 33 7.43 -17.84 8.97
N VAL A 34 6.21 -18.38 9.01
CA VAL A 34 5.28 -18.32 7.86
C VAL A 34 4.29 -17.19 8.09
N LYS A 35 4.32 -16.20 7.21
CA LYS A 35 3.41 -15.06 7.19
C LYS A 35 2.27 -15.28 6.20
N ARG A 36 1.20 -14.50 6.39
CA ARG A 36 0.02 -14.48 5.53
C ARG A 36 -0.33 -13.04 5.20
N ARG A 37 -0.60 -12.79 3.91
CA ARG A 37 -1.06 -11.50 3.41
C ARG A 37 -2.39 -11.66 2.67
N TYR A 38 -3.43 -10.94 3.08
CA TYR A 38 -4.71 -10.95 2.37
C TYR A 38 -4.63 -10.14 1.08
N ASN A 39 -5.28 -10.67 0.04
CA ASN A 39 -5.39 -10.05 -1.27
C ASN A 39 -6.82 -9.56 -1.47
N GLU A 40 -7.00 -8.48 -2.22
CA GLU A 40 -8.33 -8.01 -2.63
C GLU A 40 -9.00 -9.11 -3.48
N PRO A 41 -10.16 -9.68 -3.05
CA PRO A 41 -10.79 -10.77 -3.78
C PRO A 41 -11.25 -10.33 -5.17
N THR A 42 -10.99 -11.15 -6.18
CA THR A 42 -11.52 -10.92 -7.53
C THR A 42 -12.92 -11.54 -7.71
N CYS A 43 -13.61 -11.20 -8.81
CA CYS A 43 -14.94 -11.74 -9.10
C CYS A 43 -14.93 -13.28 -9.12
N GLY A 44 -15.66 -13.92 -8.21
CA GLY A 44 -15.70 -15.37 -8.05
C GLY A 44 -14.91 -15.91 -6.86
N GLU A 45 -14.15 -15.07 -6.16
CA GLU A 45 -13.42 -15.42 -4.93
C GLU A 45 -14.26 -15.05 -3.68
N VAL A 46 -14.30 -15.96 -2.72
CA VAL A 46 -14.77 -15.71 -1.34
C VAL A 46 -13.65 -15.08 -0.53
N GLU A 47 -12.43 -15.59 -0.70
CA GLU A 47 -11.26 -15.16 0.06
C GLU A 47 -9.99 -15.47 -0.75
N SER A 48 -8.99 -14.60 -0.66
CA SER A 48 -7.71 -14.75 -1.35
C SER A 48 -6.59 -14.24 -0.46
N TYR A 49 -5.53 -15.05 -0.31
CA TYR A 49 -4.36 -14.65 0.47
C TYR A 49 -3.09 -15.34 -0.02
N THR A 50 -1.95 -14.75 0.26
CA THR A 50 -0.62 -15.29 -0.04
C THR A 50 0.06 -15.78 1.24
N LEU A 51 0.54 -17.03 1.24
CA LEU A 51 1.42 -17.59 2.26
C LEU A 51 2.87 -17.45 1.83
N MET A 52 3.76 -17.16 2.77
CA MET A 52 5.17 -16.85 2.51
C MET A 52 6.03 -17.23 3.72
N ILE A 53 7.25 -17.69 3.47
CA ILE A 53 8.27 -17.91 4.52
C ILE A 53 9.14 -16.66 4.60
N GLU A 54 9.15 -16.01 5.76
CA GLU A 54 9.99 -14.86 6.01
C GLU A 54 11.48 -15.16 5.84
N GLY A 55 12.20 -14.23 5.21
CA GLY A 55 13.61 -14.39 4.86
C GLY A 55 13.88 -15.22 3.60
N LEU A 56 12.94 -16.07 3.17
CA LEU A 56 13.20 -17.07 2.12
C LEU A 56 12.29 -16.96 0.89
N SER A 57 11.02 -16.61 1.06
CA SER A 57 10.07 -16.52 -0.05
C SER A 57 10.30 -15.30 -0.92
N ILE A 58 10.16 -15.41 -2.23
CA ILE A 58 10.22 -14.25 -3.14
C ILE A 58 8.85 -13.86 -3.67
N GLN A 59 7.99 -14.82 -3.98
CA GLN A 59 6.63 -14.60 -4.50
C GLN A 59 5.55 -15.25 -3.64
N GLY A 60 5.92 -16.14 -2.70
CA GLY A 60 4.96 -16.87 -1.88
C GLY A 60 4.12 -17.85 -2.70
N ILE A 61 3.05 -18.35 -2.10
CA ILE A 61 2.01 -19.14 -2.76
C ILE A 61 0.65 -18.49 -2.51
N THR A 62 -0.22 -18.45 -3.51
CA THR A 62 -1.54 -17.85 -3.35
C THR A 62 -2.58 -18.93 -3.12
N ILE A 63 -3.44 -18.74 -2.13
CA ILE A 63 -4.59 -19.60 -1.82
C ILE A 63 -5.87 -18.81 -2.05
N LYS A 64 -6.73 -19.34 -2.91
CA LYS A 64 -8.03 -18.75 -3.26
C LYS A 64 -9.15 -19.69 -2.89
N GLN A 65 -10.13 -19.21 -2.14
CA GLN A 65 -11.38 -19.90 -1.89
C GLN A 65 -12.42 -19.37 -2.87
N MET A 66 -12.98 -20.24 -3.71
CA MET A 66 -13.88 -19.84 -4.78
C MET A 66 -15.35 -19.95 -4.36
N ILE A 67 -16.18 -19.08 -4.91
CA ILE A 67 -17.64 -19.21 -4.85
C ILE A 67 -18.02 -20.54 -5.52
N GLY A 68 -18.68 -21.42 -4.77
CA GLY A 68 -18.96 -22.80 -5.20
C GLY A 68 -18.09 -23.87 -4.52
N GLY A 69 -17.18 -23.50 -3.61
CA GLY A 69 -16.54 -24.41 -2.65
C GLY A 69 -15.26 -25.10 -3.15
N CYS A 70 -14.67 -24.61 -4.24
CA CYS A 70 -13.34 -25.02 -4.69
C CYS A 70 -12.26 -24.19 -4.00
N VAL A 71 -11.10 -24.79 -3.72
CA VAL A 71 -9.90 -24.07 -3.30
C VAL A 71 -8.87 -24.16 -4.43
N ILE A 72 -8.16 -23.07 -4.71
CA ILE A 72 -7.06 -23.05 -5.68
C ILE A 72 -5.79 -22.68 -4.93
N VAL A 73 -4.72 -23.43 -5.13
CA VAL A 73 -3.36 -23.09 -4.69
C VAL A 73 -2.52 -22.79 -5.91
N GLU A 74 -1.93 -21.59 -5.97
CA GLU A 74 -1.11 -21.14 -7.09
C GLU A 74 0.35 -21.03 -6.65
N LEU A 75 1.23 -21.73 -7.38
CA LEU A 75 2.67 -21.64 -7.26
C LEU A 75 3.22 -20.75 -8.39
N PRO A 76 3.78 -19.57 -8.08
CA PRO A 76 4.27 -18.63 -9.07
C PRO A 76 5.32 -19.20 -10.03
N TRP A 77 5.44 -18.53 -11.19
CA TRP A 77 6.31 -18.95 -12.29
C TRP A 77 7.81 -18.82 -11.98
N LEU A 78 8.18 -17.88 -11.08
CA LEU A 78 9.53 -17.67 -10.57
C LEU A 78 9.52 -17.84 -9.05
N ALA A 79 8.80 -18.83 -8.53
CA ALA A 79 8.80 -19.14 -7.10
C ALA A 79 10.22 -19.57 -6.65
N SER A 80 10.67 -19.12 -5.47
CA SER A 80 11.91 -19.61 -4.85
C SER A 80 11.81 -21.11 -4.49
N GLU A 81 12.93 -21.74 -4.21
CA GLU A 81 12.95 -23.11 -3.67
C GLU A 81 12.12 -23.21 -2.38
N ALA A 82 12.16 -22.18 -1.53
CA ALA A 82 11.36 -22.10 -0.33
C ALA A 82 9.85 -22.01 -0.62
N ASP A 83 9.44 -21.23 -1.63
CA ASP A 83 8.06 -21.13 -2.09
C ASP A 83 7.55 -22.47 -2.65
N VAL A 84 8.39 -23.20 -3.39
CA VAL A 84 8.08 -24.55 -3.89
C VAL A 84 7.90 -25.50 -2.71
N ARG A 85 8.84 -25.52 -1.76
CA ARG A 85 8.73 -26.32 -0.53
C ARG A 85 7.44 -26.00 0.24
N LEU A 86 7.11 -24.72 0.38
CA LEU A 86 5.88 -24.23 1.02
C LEU A 86 4.62 -24.74 0.30
N CYS A 87 4.59 -24.67 -1.03
CA CYS A 87 3.48 -25.16 -1.84
C CYS A 87 3.20 -26.64 -1.59
N TYR A 88 4.22 -27.48 -1.74
CA TYR A 88 4.05 -28.93 -1.63
C TYR A 88 3.76 -29.38 -0.19
N ALA A 89 4.34 -28.70 0.81
CA ALA A 89 3.94 -28.87 2.21
C ALA A 89 2.45 -28.50 2.42
N CYS A 90 1.98 -27.39 1.83
CA CYS A 90 0.59 -26.96 1.91
C CYS A 90 -0.36 -27.95 1.22
N LEU A 91 -0.03 -28.46 0.03
CA LEU A 91 -0.85 -29.48 -0.66
C LEU A 91 -0.97 -30.76 0.18
N ASN A 92 0.14 -31.23 0.77
CA ASN A 92 0.15 -32.36 1.69
C ASN A 92 -0.70 -32.09 2.94
N ALA A 93 -0.60 -30.89 3.52
CA ALA A 93 -1.41 -30.48 4.66
C ALA A 93 -2.91 -30.44 4.33
N ILE A 94 -3.29 -29.91 3.16
CA ILE A 94 -4.67 -29.93 2.66
C ILE A 94 -5.16 -31.35 2.53
N LYS A 95 -4.39 -32.24 1.89
CA LYS A 95 -4.79 -33.65 1.72
C LYS A 95 -4.95 -34.38 3.06
N LYS A 96 -4.09 -34.09 4.04
CA LYS A 96 -4.15 -34.65 5.40
C LYS A 96 -5.38 -34.16 6.17
N THR A 97 -5.66 -32.85 6.13
CA THR A 97 -6.79 -32.21 6.80
C THR A 97 -8.13 -32.59 6.15
N HIS A 98 -8.16 -32.64 4.81
CA HIS A 98 -9.34 -32.91 4.00
C HIS A 98 -9.13 -34.19 3.18
N ARG A 99 -9.16 -35.37 3.83
CA ARG A 99 -8.84 -36.66 3.20
C ARG A 99 -9.64 -36.99 1.93
N ALA A 100 -10.91 -36.57 1.91
CA ALA A 100 -11.82 -36.76 0.78
C ALA A 100 -11.61 -35.77 -0.37
N SER A 101 -10.75 -34.76 -0.21
CA SER A 101 -10.45 -33.79 -1.27
C SER A 101 -9.74 -34.48 -2.44
N ARG A 102 -10.05 -34.00 -3.66
CA ARG A 102 -9.33 -34.34 -4.87
C ARG A 102 -8.52 -33.12 -5.30
N ILE A 103 -7.23 -33.30 -5.52
CA ILE A 103 -6.29 -32.24 -5.93
C ILE A 103 -5.87 -32.57 -7.36
N THR A 104 -6.13 -31.66 -8.29
CA THR A 104 -5.73 -31.79 -9.70
C THR A 104 -4.89 -30.59 -10.13
N GLU A 105 -4.11 -30.76 -11.19
CA GLU A 105 -3.50 -29.64 -11.91
C GLU A 105 -4.53 -28.95 -12.83
N GLU A 106 -4.12 -27.88 -13.51
CA GLU A 106 -4.98 -27.08 -14.38
C GLU A 106 -5.56 -27.88 -15.57
N ASP A 107 -4.89 -28.96 -16.00
CA ASP A 107 -5.35 -29.87 -17.06
C ASP A 107 -6.19 -31.05 -16.55
N GLU A 108 -6.71 -30.94 -15.32
CA GLU A 108 -7.53 -31.93 -14.60
C GLU A 108 -6.85 -33.29 -14.33
N LYS A 109 -5.52 -33.39 -14.51
CA LYS A 109 -4.76 -34.56 -14.06
C LYS A 109 -4.63 -34.56 -12.54
N ASP A 110 -4.69 -35.73 -11.93
CA ASP A 110 -4.47 -35.86 -10.49
C ASP A 110 -3.06 -35.39 -10.16
N ALA A 111 -2.97 -34.40 -9.26
CA ALA A 111 -1.71 -33.78 -8.90
C ALA A 111 -0.85 -34.75 -8.09
N LYS A 112 0.44 -34.78 -8.38
CA LYS A 112 1.44 -35.43 -7.54
C LYS A 112 2.22 -34.39 -6.78
N PHE A 113 2.49 -34.68 -5.52
CA PHE A 113 3.13 -33.73 -4.60
C PHE A 113 4.08 -34.44 -3.64
N SER A 114 4.87 -35.36 -4.19
CA SER A 114 6.03 -35.96 -3.53
C SER A 114 7.24 -35.01 -3.57
N ASP A 115 8.30 -35.36 -2.85
CA ASP A 115 9.57 -34.61 -2.86
C ASP A 115 10.20 -34.56 -4.26
N ILE A 116 10.01 -35.59 -5.08
CA ILE A 116 10.48 -35.62 -6.48
C ILE A 116 9.72 -34.59 -7.31
N ASP A 117 8.39 -34.52 -7.16
CA ASP A 117 7.57 -33.56 -7.89
C ASP A 117 7.91 -32.12 -7.47
N ALA A 118 8.24 -31.89 -6.18
CA ALA A 118 8.72 -30.61 -5.69
C ALA A 118 10.08 -30.24 -6.31
N GLN A 119 11.01 -31.19 -6.42
CA GLN A 119 12.29 -30.98 -7.08
C GLN A 119 12.12 -30.65 -8.57
N GLU A 120 11.23 -31.35 -9.28
CA GLU A 120 10.91 -31.06 -10.67
C GLU A 120 10.31 -29.66 -10.84
N ALA A 121 9.40 -29.27 -9.95
CA ALA A 121 8.86 -27.91 -9.92
C ALA A 121 9.96 -26.87 -9.72
N TRP A 122 10.90 -27.09 -8.78
CA TRP A 122 12.04 -26.20 -8.57
C TRP A 122 12.97 -26.11 -9.79
N CYS A 123 13.32 -27.24 -10.40
CA CYS A 123 14.11 -27.28 -11.64
C CYS A 123 13.45 -26.46 -12.75
N GLN A 124 12.12 -26.51 -12.87
CA GLN A 124 11.41 -25.69 -13.84
C GLN A 124 11.55 -24.18 -13.54
N ARG A 125 11.49 -23.76 -12.27
CA ARG A 125 11.66 -22.34 -11.88
C ARG A 125 13.08 -21.86 -12.11
N SER A 126 14.06 -22.71 -11.78
CA SER A 126 15.47 -22.48 -12.08
C SER A 126 15.68 -22.26 -13.58
N HIS A 127 15.12 -23.13 -14.42
CA HIS A 127 15.20 -22.98 -15.87
C HIS A 127 14.51 -21.71 -16.39
N ASN A 128 13.36 -21.33 -15.81
CA ASN A 128 12.68 -20.09 -16.16
C ASN A 128 13.57 -18.86 -15.90
N MET A 129 14.25 -18.83 -14.75
CA MET A 129 15.18 -17.75 -14.41
C MET A 129 16.41 -17.75 -15.33
N GLU A 130 17.01 -18.91 -15.60
CA GLU A 130 18.11 -19.02 -16.57
C GLU A 130 17.72 -18.50 -17.96
N GLU A 131 16.50 -18.79 -18.41
CA GLU A 131 15.98 -18.27 -19.66
C GLU A 131 15.87 -16.74 -19.65
N LEU A 132 15.37 -16.15 -18.56
CA LEU A 132 15.32 -14.69 -18.41
C LEU A 132 16.71 -14.07 -18.46
N LEU A 133 17.66 -14.63 -17.70
CA LEU A 133 19.04 -14.16 -17.68
C LEU A 133 19.68 -14.23 -19.07
N ARG A 134 19.48 -15.35 -19.79
CA ARG A 134 20.01 -15.56 -21.14
C ARG A 134 19.40 -14.61 -22.18
N ARG A 135 18.15 -14.19 -22.03
CA ARG A 135 17.51 -13.23 -22.95
C ARG A 135 18.18 -11.86 -22.88
N GLY A 136 18.79 -11.51 -21.74
CA GLY A 136 19.46 -10.22 -21.55
C GLY A 136 18.52 -9.02 -21.51
N GLU A 137 17.20 -9.27 -21.41
CA GLU A 137 16.18 -8.23 -21.32
C GLU A 137 15.91 -7.90 -19.85
N ILE A 138 15.67 -6.62 -19.55
CA ILE A 138 15.23 -6.19 -18.23
C ILE A 138 13.76 -6.58 -18.06
N VAL A 139 13.45 -7.34 -17.01
CA VAL A 139 12.09 -7.86 -16.77
C VAL A 139 11.61 -7.49 -15.36
N VAL A 140 10.33 -7.11 -15.23
CA VAL A 140 9.70 -6.89 -13.92
C VAL A 140 9.17 -8.22 -13.37
N ILE A 141 9.55 -8.55 -12.15
CA ILE A 141 9.13 -9.75 -11.42
C ILE A 141 8.37 -9.31 -10.19
N THR A 142 7.08 -9.64 -10.11
CA THR A 142 6.27 -9.32 -8.92
C THR A 142 6.60 -10.24 -7.76
N GLY A 143 7.18 -9.70 -6.69
CA GLY A 143 7.41 -10.39 -5.42
C GLY A 143 6.22 -10.29 -4.47
N VAL A 144 6.39 -10.76 -3.23
CA VAL A 144 5.29 -10.74 -2.25
C VAL A 144 4.99 -9.35 -1.71
N THR A 145 6.04 -8.57 -1.43
CA THR A 145 5.92 -7.21 -0.88
C THR A 145 6.35 -6.16 -1.89
N ARG A 146 7.27 -6.51 -2.81
CA ARG A 146 7.87 -5.58 -3.77
C ARG A 146 7.92 -6.20 -5.16
N ASP A 147 7.79 -5.37 -6.18
CA ASP A 147 8.20 -5.75 -7.52
C ASP A 147 9.73 -5.62 -7.64
N PHE A 148 10.36 -6.49 -8.43
CA PHE A 148 11.78 -6.47 -8.75
C PHE A 148 11.99 -6.19 -10.23
N HIS A 149 12.99 -5.39 -10.56
CA HIS A 149 13.52 -5.37 -11.92
C HIS A 149 14.70 -6.33 -11.94
N LEU A 150 14.69 -7.27 -12.87
CA LEU A 150 15.81 -8.17 -13.11
C LEU A 150 16.60 -7.56 -14.26
N ASP A 151 17.81 -7.04 -13.99
CA ASP A 151 18.83 -6.75 -14.99
C ASP A 151 19.81 -7.93 -15.08
N PRO A 152 19.74 -8.76 -16.15
CA PRO A 152 20.61 -9.92 -16.28
C PRO A 152 22.11 -9.62 -16.23
N SER A 153 22.53 -8.42 -16.62
CA SER A 153 23.96 -8.06 -16.69
C SER A 153 24.65 -8.08 -15.33
N LYS A 154 23.89 -7.91 -14.23
CA LYS A 154 24.40 -7.96 -12.84
C LYS A 154 24.67 -9.35 -12.32
N TYR A 155 24.11 -10.34 -12.98
CA TYR A 155 24.19 -11.73 -12.60
C TYR A 155 25.07 -12.53 -13.56
N ASP A 156 25.89 -11.85 -14.38
CA ASP A 156 26.85 -12.52 -15.24
C ASP A 156 27.82 -13.37 -14.40
N GLY A 157 27.91 -14.65 -14.76
CA GLY A 157 28.70 -15.64 -14.02
C GLY A 157 28.14 -16.06 -12.64
N LYS A 158 26.99 -15.56 -12.19
CA LYS A 158 26.32 -16.05 -10.96
C LYS A 158 25.47 -17.29 -11.23
N GLY A 159 25.40 -18.18 -10.24
CA GLY A 159 24.50 -19.34 -10.30
C GLY A 159 23.04 -18.91 -10.10
N VAL A 160 22.09 -19.62 -10.71
CA VAL A 160 20.67 -19.25 -10.64
C VAL A 160 20.14 -19.20 -9.21
N THR A 161 20.60 -20.12 -8.36
CA THR A 161 20.26 -20.16 -6.93
C THR A 161 20.70 -18.89 -6.20
N ASP A 162 21.87 -18.33 -6.54
CA ASP A 162 22.34 -17.08 -5.95
C ASP A 162 21.45 -15.90 -6.34
N VAL A 163 20.94 -15.89 -7.58
CA VAL A 163 19.98 -14.88 -8.05
C VAL A 163 18.69 -14.92 -7.23
N PHE A 164 18.14 -16.12 -6.99
CA PHE A 164 16.97 -16.28 -6.12
C PHE A 164 17.26 -15.84 -4.68
N ASN A 165 18.44 -16.15 -4.14
CA ASN A 165 18.84 -15.74 -2.79
C ASN A 165 19.01 -14.22 -2.67
N ASP A 166 19.54 -13.55 -3.70
CA ASP A 166 19.65 -12.09 -3.75
C ASP A 166 18.23 -11.46 -3.72
N PHE A 167 17.29 -11.99 -4.49
CA PHE A 167 15.90 -11.52 -4.47
C PHE A 167 15.19 -11.78 -3.15
N ALA A 168 15.39 -12.96 -2.54
CA ALA A 168 14.87 -13.22 -1.19
C ALA A 168 15.47 -12.22 -0.19
N THR A 169 16.77 -11.99 -0.25
CA THR A 169 17.42 -11.01 0.63
C THR A 169 16.82 -9.62 0.46
N LEU A 170 16.63 -9.14 -0.77
CA LEU A 170 16.03 -7.82 -1.05
C LEU A 170 14.56 -7.72 -0.63
N GLN A 171 13.81 -8.80 -0.78
CA GLN A 171 12.40 -8.93 -0.38
C GLN A 171 12.22 -8.73 1.12
N TRP A 172 13.15 -9.24 1.92
CA TRP A 172 13.06 -9.28 3.39
C TRP A 172 13.99 -8.30 4.11
N THR A 173 14.91 -7.66 3.39
CA THR A 173 15.72 -6.57 3.93
C THR A 173 14.96 -5.26 3.86
N ASN A 174 15.09 -4.44 4.89
CA ASN A 174 14.42 -3.14 5.00
C ASN A 174 12.91 -3.24 4.77
N LEU A 175 12.23 -4.26 5.32
CA LEU A 175 10.76 -4.39 5.21
C LEU A 175 10.00 -3.17 5.73
N ASN A 176 10.61 -2.44 6.66
CA ASN A 176 10.07 -1.19 7.19
C ASN A 176 10.10 -0.06 6.14
N ALA A 177 10.89 -0.19 5.07
CA ALA A 177 10.94 0.83 4.04
C ALA A 177 9.65 0.82 3.21
N VAL A 178 9.02 1.98 3.12
CA VAL A 178 7.73 2.16 2.47
C VAL A 178 7.88 2.04 0.95
N ASN A 179 7.03 1.21 0.34
CA ASN A 179 6.99 1.08 -1.11
C ASN A 179 6.33 2.29 -1.74
N VAL A 180 7.13 3.14 -2.37
CA VAL A 180 6.62 4.34 -3.05
C VAL A 180 5.78 3.91 -4.23
N ARG A 181 4.50 4.31 -4.24
CA ARG A 181 3.57 3.96 -5.31
C ARG A 181 3.93 4.65 -6.61
N GLU A 182 3.66 3.99 -7.73
CA GLU A 182 3.74 4.63 -9.04
C GLU A 182 2.53 5.55 -9.23
N GLU A 183 2.79 6.79 -9.64
CA GLU A 183 1.79 7.72 -10.12
C GLU A 183 1.93 7.91 -11.63
N LYS A 184 0.81 8.18 -12.31
CA LYS A 184 0.80 8.62 -13.70
C LYS A 184 0.47 10.10 -13.73
N ARG A 185 1.38 10.93 -14.22
CA ARG A 185 1.18 12.39 -14.32
C ARG A 185 1.63 12.95 -15.65
N HIS A 186 0.95 14.01 -16.08
CA HIS A 186 1.41 14.86 -17.18
C HIS A 186 2.62 15.67 -16.70
N ILE A 187 3.76 15.51 -17.37
CA ILE A 187 5.00 16.20 -17.03
C ILE A 187 4.98 17.63 -17.59
N THR A 188 4.44 17.79 -18.80
CA THR A 188 4.06 19.06 -19.43
C THR A 188 2.63 18.96 -19.95
N ASP A 189 1.96 20.10 -20.17
CA ASP A 189 0.56 20.13 -20.62
C ASP A 189 0.35 19.38 -21.96
N ASP A 190 1.41 19.27 -22.76
CA ASP A 190 1.42 18.59 -24.07
C ASP A 190 2.03 17.17 -24.05
N GLU A 191 2.53 16.68 -22.91
CA GLU A 191 3.15 15.34 -22.82
C GLU A 191 2.17 14.25 -22.38
N GLU A 192 2.41 13.02 -22.85
CA GLU A 192 1.72 11.84 -22.36
C GLU A 192 1.98 11.60 -20.86
N LEU A 193 1.04 10.90 -20.21
CA LEU A 193 1.18 10.46 -18.83
C LEU A 193 2.48 9.68 -18.64
N SER A 194 3.40 10.21 -17.86
CA SER A 194 4.65 9.55 -17.51
C SER A 194 4.57 8.91 -16.13
N SER A 195 5.36 7.85 -15.94
CA SER A 195 5.51 7.21 -14.63
C SER A 195 6.40 8.05 -13.72
N ILE A 196 5.87 8.40 -12.56
CA ILE A 196 6.61 9.10 -11.51
C ILE A 196 6.43 8.38 -10.17
N ARG A 197 7.48 8.38 -9.35
CA ARG A 197 7.40 7.99 -7.94
C ARG A 197 7.82 9.18 -7.09
N VAL A 198 6.90 9.66 -6.27
CA VAL A 198 7.07 10.89 -5.50
C VAL A 198 7.55 10.54 -4.11
N VAL A 199 8.65 11.15 -3.70
CA VAL A 199 9.36 10.86 -2.45
C VAL A 199 9.47 12.13 -1.62
N ASP A 200 9.25 12.00 -0.32
CA ASP A 200 9.59 13.00 0.68
C ASP A 200 10.69 12.44 1.60
N ASN A 201 11.25 13.31 2.44
CA ASN A 201 12.31 12.93 3.38
C ASN A 201 11.74 12.51 4.75
N ALA A 202 10.63 11.77 4.75
CA ALA A 202 9.93 11.41 5.99
C ALA A 202 10.47 10.11 6.62
N GLU A 203 10.70 9.10 5.79
CA GLU A 203 10.96 7.72 6.19
C GLU A 203 11.86 7.00 5.18
N ASP A 204 12.30 5.79 5.52
CA ASP A 204 13.01 4.91 4.58
C ASP A 204 12.03 4.43 3.50
N VAL A 205 12.45 4.49 2.24
CA VAL A 205 11.58 4.14 1.11
C VAL A 205 12.25 3.22 0.10
N PHE A 206 11.42 2.38 -0.50
CA PHE A 206 11.77 1.60 -1.69
C PHE A 206 11.12 2.22 -2.92
N ILE A 207 11.95 2.61 -3.88
CA ILE A 207 11.51 3.22 -5.14
C ILE A 207 11.75 2.21 -6.26
N GLY A 208 10.65 1.66 -6.79
CA GLY A 208 10.67 0.78 -7.96
C GLY A 208 10.86 1.56 -9.26
N ALA A 209 10.80 0.88 -10.42
CA ALA A 209 10.99 1.57 -11.70
C ALA A 209 9.97 2.69 -11.90
N CYS A 210 10.48 3.78 -12.43
CA CYS A 210 9.76 4.94 -12.90
C CYS A 210 10.64 5.68 -13.91
N ARG A 211 10.02 6.54 -14.71
CA ARG A 211 10.75 7.46 -15.59
C ARG A 211 11.29 8.64 -14.79
N TYR A 212 10.49 9.12 -13.84
CA TYR A 212 10.84 10.25 -12.98
C TYR A 212 10.75 9.88 -11.50
N VAL A 213 11.66 10.46 -10.72
CA VAL A 213 11.54 10.57 -9.27
C VAL A 213 11.13 12.00 -8.96
N GLY A 214 10.04 12.17 -8.21
CA GLY A 214 9.58 13.47 -7.75
C GLY A 214 10.10 13.73 -6.34
N MET A 215 11.17 14.50 -6.19
CA MET A 215 11.64 14.93 -4.87
C MET A 215 10.71 16.01 -4.33
N MET A 216 10.20 15.85 -3.12
CA MET A 216 9.35 16.84 -2.47
C MET A 216 10.15 17.71 -1.50
N ARG A 217 9.85 19.01 -1.51
CA ARG A 217 10.19 19.95 -0.43
C ARG A 217 8.94 20.78 -0.13
N GLY A 218 8.29 20.50 1.01
CA GLY A 218 6.95 20.98 1.27
C GLY A 218 5.96 20.53 0.19
N ASN A 219 5.27 21.47 -0.46
CA ASN A 219 4.36 21.19 -1.58
C ASN A 219 4.98 21.48 -2.96
N THR A 220 6.28 21.72 -3.03
CA THR A 220 7.01 21.85 -4.28
C THR A 220 7.67 20.52 -4.63
N CYS A 221 7.44 20.04 -5.85
CA CYS A 221 8.02 18.82 -6.38
C CYS A 221 9.06 19.17 -7.44
N ARG A 222 10.22 18.53 -7.36
CA ARG A 222 11.19 18.54 -8.43
C ARG A 222 11.21 17.17 -9.08
N MET A 223 10.81 17.13 -10.34
CA MET A 223 10.68 15.93 -11.15
C MET A 223 11.99 15.70 -11.90
N ILE A 224 12.70 14.63 -11.55
CA ILE A 224 14.06 14.33 -12.00
C ILE A 224 14.02 13.01 -12.75
N VAL A 225 14.71 12.91 -13.89
CA VAL A 225 14.83 11.63 -14.60
C VAL A 225 15.50 10.62 -13.68
N PHE A 226 15.01 9.38 -13.64
CA PHE A 226 15.46 8.37 -12.67
C PHE A 226 16.99 8.18 -12.62
N GLU A 227 17.68 8.16 -13.76
CA GLU A 227 19.15 8.03 -13.81
C GLU A 227 19.86 9.28 -13.26
N ASP A 228 19.36 10.48 -13.55
CA ASP A 228 19.92 11.73 -13.02
C ASP A 228 19.74 11.80 -11.50
N PHE A 229 18.59 11.31 -10.99
CA PHE A 229 18.36 11.15 -9.56
C PHE A 229 19.37 10.16 -8.95
N CYS A 230 19.62 9.03 -9.60
CA CYS A 230 20.60 8.05 -9.11
C CYS A 230 22.03 8.61 -9.06
N GLU A 231 22.43 9.40 -10.06
CA GLU A 231 23.74 10.05 -10.07
C GLU A 231 23.83 11.18 -9.02
N LEU A 232 22.76 11.95 -8.82
CA LEU A 232 22.66 12.95 -7.75
C LEU A 232 22.83 12.32 -6.36
N MET A 233 22.17 11.18 -6.12
CA MET A 233 22.20 10.49 -4.83
C MET A 233 23.46 9.65 -4.60
N LYS A 234 24.34 9.54 -5.59
CA LYS A 234 25.52 8.69 -5.55
C LYS A 234 26.49 9.10 -4.43
N GLY A 235 26.73 8.17 -3.52
CA GLY A 235 27.62 8.39 -2.38
C GLY A 235 26.96 9.05 -1.17
N GLN A 236 25.66 9.39 -1.26
CA GLN A 236 24.90 9.82 -0.09
C GLN A 236 24.64 8.64 0.86
N GLU A 237 24.72 8.91 2.15
CA GLU A 237 24.31 7.94 3.17
C GLU A 237 22.82 7.63 3.03
N GLY A 238 22.44 6.35 3.15
CA GLY A 238 21.06 5.90 2.97
C GLY A 238 20.67 5.63 1.51
N PHE A 239 21.44 6.07 0.51
CA PHE A 239 21.16 5.71 -0.88
C PHE A 239 21.81 4.37 -1.27
N GLN A 240 20.99 3.43 -1.74
CA GLN A 240 21.48 2.17 -2.30
C GLN A 240 20.71 1.83 -3.58
N ARG A 241 21.43 1.75 -4.71
CA ARG A 241 20.88 1.20 -5.95
C ARG A 241 20.86 -0.32 -5.87
N VAL A 242 19.68 -0.88 -5.62
CA VAL A 242 19.48 -2.33 -5.48
C VAL A 242 19.27 -3.02 -6.82
N ASP A 243 18.68 -2.31 -7.80
CA ASP A 243 18.63 -2.77 -9.18
C ASP A 243 18.79 -1.62 -10.23
N ALA A 244 18.86 -1.93 -11.54
CA ALA A 244 19.00 -0.98 -12.63
C ALA A 244 17.86 0.03 -12.62
N ALA A 245 16.66 -0.34 -12.20
CA ALA A 245 15.55 0.59 -12.08
C ALA A 245 15.01 0.71 -10.64
N GLN A 246 15.81 0.34 -9.63
CA GLN A 246 15.32 0.28 -8.25
C GLN A 246 16.34 0.74 -7.24
N ILE A 247 15.87 1.48 -6.24
CA ILE A 247 16.70 2.04 -5.21
C ILE A 247 16.02 1.91 -3.84
N LEU A 248 16.83 1.72 -2.81
CA LEU A 248 16.48 2.00 -1.44
C LEU A 248 17.02 3.39 -1.10
N LEU A 249 16.22 4.17 -0.40
CA LEU A 249 16.55 5.51 0.03
C LEU A 249 16.16 5.64 1.49
N GLY A 250 17.16 5.67 2.36
CA GLY A 250 16.97 5.97 3.76
C GLY A 250 16.67 7.45 3.98
N LYS A 251 16.01 7.77 5.10
CA LYS A 251 15.81 9.15 5.54
C LYS A 251 17.17 9.86 5.69
N MET A 252 17.26 11.08 5.16
CA MET A 252 18.45 11.93 5.23
C MET A 252 18.26 13.06 6.25
N GLU A 253 19.38 13.65 6.68
CA GLU A 253 19.33 14.95 7.37
C GLU A 253 18.66 16.01 6.48
N GLU A 254 17.82 16.86 7.07
CA GLU A 254 16.96 17.79 6.33
C GLU A 254 17.77 18.78 5.45
N ASP A 255 18.90 19.28 5.97
CA ASP A 255 19.80 20.16 5.21
C ASP A 255 20.42 19.44 4.00
N VAL A 256 20.76 18.16 4.13
CA VAL A 256 21.30 17.36 3.03
C VAL A 256 20.24 17.18 1.94
N TRP A 257 19.02 16.81 2.33
CA TRP A 257 17.89 16.67 1.41
C TRP A 257 17.59 17.98 0.67
N ASN A 258 17.56 19.10 1.39
CA ASN A 258 17.28 20.41 0.83
C ASN A 258 18.37 20.88 -0.15
N ASN A 259 19.64 20.65 0.17
CA ASN A 259 20.75 20.95 -0.74
C ASN A 259 20.67 20.09 -2.01
N LEU A 260 20.41 18.79 -1.89
CA LEU A 260 20.21 17.90 -3.05
C LEU A 260 19.01 18.34 -3.90
N PHE A 261 17.91 18.76 -3.27
CA PHE A 261 16.76 19.31 -3.96
C PHE A 261 17.11 20.58 -4.75
N ASP A 262 17.98 21.45 -4.24
CA ASP A 262 18.40 22.67 -4.94
C ASP A 262 19.41 22.41 -6.06
N GLU A 263 20.32 21.45 -5.87
CA GLU A 263 21.29 21.01 -6.88
C GLU A 263 20.67 20.23 -8.04
N ALA A 264 19.58 19.51 -7.76
CA ALA A 264 18.90 18.67 -8.72
C ALA A 264 18.45 19.46 -9.97
N GLN A 265 18.84 18.94 -11.14
CA GLN A 265 18.26 19.37 -12.40
C GLN A 265 16.94 18.62 -12.62
N GLY A 266 15.93 19.32 -13.15
CA GLY A 266 14.62 18.72 -13.35
C GLY A 266 13.54 19.77 -13.52
N ILE A 267 12.30 19.30 -13.62
CA ILE A 267 11.14 20.16 -13.77
C ILE A 267 10.60 20.49 -12.39
N LEU A 268 10.58 21.78 -12.05
CA LEU A 268 10.03 22.26 -10.79
C LEU A 268 8.53 22.50 -10.94
N ARG A 269 7.75 21.98 -9.99
CA ARG A 269 6.30 22.14 -9.89
C ARG A 269 5.93 22.58 -8.49
N ASP A 270 5.56 23.85 -8.35
CA ASP A 270 4.91 24.32 -7.14
C ASP A 270 3.48 23.78 -7.06
N ASN A 271 2.97 23.68 -5.84
CA ASN A 271 1.62 23.18 -5.55
C ASN A 271 1.32 21.81 -6.14
N PHE A 272 2.29 20.90 -6.06
CA PHE A 272 2.24 19.62 -6.74
C PHE A 272 1.07 18.73 -6.31
N ARG A 273 0.78 18.68 -5.00
CA ARG A 273 -0.36 17.92 -4.45
C ARG A 273 -1.55 18.85 -4.31
N LYS A 274 -2.66 18.49 -4.97
CA LYS A 274 -3.93 19.21 -4.84
C LYS A 274 -4.60 18.86 -3.52
N THR A 275 -5.55 19.69 -3.10
CA THR A 275 -6.31 19.47 -1.86
C THR A 275 -7.81 19.39 -2.17
N PHE A 276 -8.45 18.33 -1.72
CA PHE A 276 -9.88 18.07 -1.92
C PHE A 276 -10.66 18.13 -0.61
N ILE A 277 -11.85 18.72 -0.64
CA ILE A 277 -12.75 18.78 0.50
C ILE A 277 -13.85 17.73 0.34
N MET A 278 -13.76 16.68 1.16
CA MET A 278 -14.79 15.66 1.29
C MET A 278 -15.84 16.13 2.30
N ARG A 279 -17.10 15.76 2.07
CA ARG A 279 -18.21 16.14 2.96
C ARG A 279 -18.94 14.90 3.43
N TRP A 280 -19.15 14.81 4.73
CA TRP A 280 -19.94 13.76 5.37
C TRP A 280 -21.08 14.40 6.16
N ASN A 281 -22.31 14.17 5.70
CA ASN A 281 -23.49 14.53 6.46
C ASN A 281 -24.11 13.25 7.03
N SER A 282 -24.00 13.06 8.35
CA SER A 282 -24.44 11.85 9.06
C SER A 282 -25.96 11.61 8.97
N ASP A 283 -26.74 12.66 8.73
CA ASP A 283 -28.19 12.60 8.75
C ASP A 283 -28.72 11.96 7.46
N ILE A 284 -28.06 12.28 6.34
CA ILE A 284 -28.47 11.82 5.01
C ILE A 284 -27.59 10.71 4.44
N SER A 285 -26.32 10.61 4.83
CA SER A 285 -25.39 9.59 4.35
C SER A 285 -25.81 8.19 4.84
N ASN A 286 -25.46 7.16 4.09
CA ASN A 286 -25.54 5.77 4.55
C ASN A 286 -24.45 5.42 5.58
N TYR A 287 -23.40 6.23 5.68
CA TYR A 287 -22.33 6.09 6.65
C TYR A 287 -22.70 6.84 7.93
N LYS A 288 -22.99 6.12 9.03
CA LYS A 288 -23.41 6.74 10.30
C LYS A 288 -22.25 6.88 11.29
N LEU A 289 -22.54 7.56 12.40
CA LEU A 289 -21.57 7.81 13.46
C LEU A 289 -21.04 6.52 14.09
N SER A 290 -21.87 5.47 14.17
CA SER A 290 -21.45 4.13 14.60
C SER A 290 -20.34 3.56 13.71
N GLU A 291 -20.51 3.61 12.39
CA GLU A 291 -19.50 3.14 11.44
C GLU A 291 -18.23 4.01 11.50
N PHE A 292 -18.36 5.31 11.81
CA PHE A 292 -17.22 6.18 12.11
C PHE A 292 -16.46 5.72 13.36
N GLU A 293 -17.16 5.37 14.44
CA GLU A 293 -16.55 4.86 15.68
C GLU A 293 -15.86 3.50 15.47
N ASP A 294 -16.49 2.59 14.73
CA ASP A 294 -15.93 1.30 14.37
C ASP A 294 -14.65 1.49 13.55
N ALA A 295 -14.72 2.34 12.53
CA ALA A 295 -13.59 2.62 11.66
C ALA A 295 -12.48 3.41 12.36
N MET A 296 -12.81 4.23 13.36
CA MET A 296 -11.78 4.75 14.27
C MET A 296 -11.08 3.60 14.96
N GLY A 297 -11.77 2.54 15.41
CA GLY A 297 -11.19 1.31 15.96
C GLY A 297 -10.12 0.71 15.04
N ASP A 298 -10.51 0.48 13.79
CA ASP A 298 -9.74 -0.21 12.74
C ASP A 298 -8.67 0.67 12.06
N PHE A 299 -8.61 1.97 12.39
CA PHE A 299 -7.71 2.94 11.75
C PHE A 299 -6.23 2.54 11.68
N PHE A 300 -5.75 1.68 12.59
CA PHE A 300 -4.35 1.22 12.63
C PHE A 300 -4.14 -0.13 11.94
N ASP A 301 -5.20 -0.74 11.43
CA ASP A 301 -5.11 -2.03 10.77
C ASP A 301 -4.45 -1.88 9.39
N GLU A 302 -3.56 -2.81 9.06
CA GLU A 302 -2.86 -2.80 7.78
C GLU A 302 -3.86 -2.87 6.62
N GLY A 303 -3.74 -1.94 5.68
CA GLY A 303 -4.62 -1.88 4.52
C GLY A 303 -5.96 -1.19 4.75
N PHE A 304 -6.17 -0.52 5.89
CA PHE A 304 -7.35 0.31 6.12
C PHE A 304 -7.45 1.47 5.10
N TYR A 305 -8.61 1.59 4.44
CA TYR A 305 -8.90 2.65 3.47
C TYR A 305 -10.39 3.00 3.43
N TYR A 306 -10.73 4.12 2.80
CA TYR A 306 -12.10 4.48 2.46
C TYR A 306 -12.25 4.69 0.97
N ASP A 307 -13.41 4.32 0.45
CA ASP A 307 -13.89 4.81 -0.83
C ASP A 307 -14.93 5.90 -0.58
N TRP A 308 -14.73 7.08 -1.17
CA TRP A 308 -15.63 8.21 -0.98
C TRP A 308 -15.93 8.93 -2.29
N SER A 309 -17.12 9.52 -2.39
CA SER A 309 -17.54 10.24 -3.59
C SER A 309 -16.69 11.48 -3.82
N ILE A 310 -16.26 11.68 -5.07
CA ILE A 310 -15.43 12.79 -5.50
C ILE A 310 -16.03 13.53 -6.70
N TRP A 311 -16.23 14.84 -6.55
CA TRP A 311 -16.84 15.69 -7.57
C TRP A 311 -15.85 16.09 -8.67
N ASP A 312 -14.70 16.65 -8.29
CA ASP A 312 -13.64 17.09 -9.22
C ASP A 312 -12.71 15.92 -9.62
N TYR A 313 -13.28 14.74 -9.87
CA TYR A 313 -12.54 13.49 -10.09
C TYR A 313 -11.49 13.58 -11.19
N GLN A 314 -11.75 14.34 -12.27
CA GLN A 314 -10.82 14.50 -13.39
C GLN A 314 -9.52 15.20 -13.01
N LYS A 315 -9.51 15.92 -11.89
CA LYS A 315 -8.33 16.67 -11.41
C LYS A 315 -7.56 15.89 -10.35
N ALA A 316 -8.13 14.82 -9.80
CA ALA A 316 -7.60 14.07 -8.68
C ALA A 316 -6.60 13.01 -9.14
N HIS A 317 -5.48 12.95 -8.42
CA HIS A 317 -4.42 11.99 -8.63
C HIS A 317 -4.06 11.32 -7.30
N VAL A 318 -3.42 10.14 -7.40
CA VAL A 318 -2.75 9.52 -6.26
C VAL A 318 -1.76 10.52 -5.65
N GLY A 319 -1.68 10.56 -4.32
CA GLY A 319 -0.84 11.49 -3.56
C GLY A 319 -1.50 12.83 -3.22
N ASP A 320 -2.59 13.22 -3.90
CA ASP A 320 -3.36 14.42 -3.56
C ASP A 320 -3.97 14.29 -2.15
N ARG A 321 -4.13 15.42 -1.47
CA ARG A 321 -4.60 15.50 -0.09
C ARG A 321 -6.11 15.60 -0.03
N PHE A 322 -6.68 15.11 1.06
CA PHE A 322 -8.08 15.39 1.37
C PHE A 322 -8.29 15.79 2.83
N TYR A 323 -9.35 16.56 3.04
CA TYR A 323 -9.94 16.88 4.33
C TYR A 323 -11.41 16.50 4.30
N MET A 324 -11.86 15.69 5.25
CA MET A 324 -13.27 15.36 5.39
C MET A 324 -13.91 16.22 6.46
N ILE A 325 -15.00 16.89 6.10
CA ILE A 325 -15.76 17.77 6.97
C ILE A 325 -17.10 17.12 7.29
N ARG A 326 -17.39 16.99 8.59
CA ARG A 326 -18.75 16.67 9.04
C ARG A 326 -19.62 17.90 8.88
N THR A 327 -20.78 17.72 8.24
CA THR A 327 -21.82 18.75 8.07
C THR A 327 -23.17 18.20 8.54
N GLY A 328 -24.15 19.07 8.75
CA GLY A 328 -25.50 18.68 9.20
C GLY A 328 -25.64 18.73 10.73
N GLU A 329 -26.43 17.84 11.30
CA GLU A 329 -26.71 17.83 12.74
C GLU A 329 -25.45 17.46 13.55
N GLY A 330 -25.19 18.24 14.60
CA GLY A 330 -24.09 18.05 15.54
C GLY A 330 -22.96 19.07 15.39
N LYS A 331 -21.77 18.73 15.89
CA LYS A 331 -20.58 19.56 15.76
C LYS A 331 -19.98 19.42 14.36
N GLU A 332 -19.99 20.52 13.60
CA GLU A 332 -19.42 20.59 12.26
C GLU A 332 -17.93 20.96 12.31
N GLY A 333 -17.13 20.30 11.48
CA GLY A 333 -15.68 20.50 11.45
C GLY A 333 -14.93 19.37 10.75
N VAL A 334 -13.60 19.49 10.72
CA VAL A 334 -12.73 18.48 10.11
C VAL A 334 -12.69 17.23 10.99
N VAL A 335 -13.09 16.09 10.42
CA VAL A 335 -13.13 14.79 11.11
C VAL A 335 -12.13 13.78 10.56
N MET A 336 -11.62 13.98 9.34
CA MET A 336 -10.56 13.14 8.77
C MET A 336 -9.62 13.98 7.90
N ARG A 337 -8.36 13.55 7.81
CA ARG A 337 -7.37 14.05 6.85
C ARG A 337 -6.55 12.89 6.32
N GLY A 338 -6.16 12.94 5.06
CA GLY A 338 -5.22 11.97 4.52
C GLY A 338 -4.87 12.23 3.06
N THR A 339 -4.57 11.15 2.35
CA THR A 339 -4.15 11.17 0.94
C THR A 339 -4.99 10.24 0.08
N ILE A 340 -5.19 10.63 -1.17
CA ILE A 340 -5.77 9.79 -2.21
C ILE A 340 -4.76 8.71 -2.60
N ILE A 341 -5.20 7.46 -2.65
CA ILE A 341 -4.35 6.29 -2.88
C ILE A 341 -4.80 5.39 -4.05
N GLY A 342 -5.87 5.77 -4.74
CA GLY A 342 -6.36 5.10 -5.95
C GLY A 342 -6.74 6.11 -7.04
N THR A 343 -6.96 5.62 -8.26
CA THR A 343 -7.51 6.42 -9.36
C THR A 343 -9.03 6.51 -9.28
N PRO A 344 -9.66 7.63 -9.67
CA PRO A 344 -11.12 7.72 -9.61
C PRO A 344 -11.80 6.67 -10.47
N TYR A 345 -12.84 6.03 -9.94
CA TYR A 345 -13.59 5.01 -10.63
C TYR A 345 -15.10 5.26 -10.53
N PRO A 346 -15.88 4.95 -11.57
CA PRO A 346 -17.32 5.13 -11.53
C PRO A 346 -18.00 4.00 -10.77
N ASP A 347 -19.00 4.33 -9.96
CA ASP A 347 -19.88 3.36 -9.30
C ASP A 347 -21.31 3.90 -9.15
N GLU A 348 -22.22 3.05 -8.69
CA GLU A 348 -23.60 3.43 -8.38
C GLU A 348 -23.67 4.39 -7.19
N ASP A 349 -24.48 5.44 -7.32
CA ASP A 349 -24.78 6.37 -6.23
C ASP A 349 -25.43 5.65 -5.05
N TRP A 350 -24.86 5.83 -3.85
CA TRP A 350 -25.40 5.33 -2.57
C TRP A 350 -26.86 5.74 -2.35
N SER A 351 -27.32 6.86 -2.94
CA SER A 351 -28.70 7.33 -2.80
C SER A 351 -29.74 6.47 -3.54
N GLY A 352 -29.31 5.51 -4.37
CA GLY A 352 -30.19 4.64 -5.14
C GLY A 352 -30.93 5.34 -6.29
N ARG A 353 -30.52 6.57 -6.66
CA ARG A 353 -31.17 7.38 -7.69
C ARG A 353 -30.65 7.11 -9.11
N GLY A 354 -29.86 6.07 -9.32
CA GLY A 354 -29.32 5.68 -10.63
C GLY A 354 -28.40 6.72 -11.25
N ARG A 355 -27.75 7.57 -10.44
CA ARG A 355 -26.74 8.53 -10.91
C ARG A 355 -25.39 7.84 -10.97
N LYS A 356 -24.61 8.16 -12.00
CA LYS A 356 -23.21 7.75 -12.07
C LYS A 356 -22.39 8.71 -11.20
N VAL A 357 -21.77 8.20 -10.15
CA VAL A 357 -20.90 8.95 -9.25
C VAL A 357 -19.48 8.39 -9.39
N TYR A 358 -18.47 9.24 -9.21
CA TYR A 358 -17.10 8.78 -9.13
C TYR A 358 -16.68 8.67 -7.67
N TYR A 359 -16.04 7.56 -7.36
CA TYR A 359 -15.44 7.28 -6.05
C TYR A 359 -13.93 7.31 -6.16
N ILE A 360 -13.29 7.56 -5.03
CA ILE A 360 -11.84 7.57 -4.91
C ILE A 360 -11.43 6.83 -3.64
N ARG A 361 -10.37 6.02 -3.75
CA ARG A 361 -9.78 5.32 -2.61
C ARG A 361 -8.83 6.25 -1.85
N MET A 362 -8.97 6.31 -0.53
CA MET A 362 -8.29 7.24 0.37
C MET A 362 -7.66 6.50 1.55
N SER A 363 -6.44 6.87 1.92
CA SER A 363 -5.78 6.45 3.16
C SER A 363 -5.76 7.62 4.14
N LEU A 364 -5.98 7.33 5.41
CA LEU A 364 -6.17 8.32 6.45
C LEU A 364 -4.88 8.51 7.22
N SER A 365 -4.53 9.76 7.47
CA SER A 365 -3.45 10.14 8.39
C SER A 365 -4.00 10.53 9.75
N HIS A 366 -5.23 11.03 9.80
CA HIS A 366 -5.88 11.53 11.02
C HIS A 366 -7.38 11.21 11.00
N MET A 367 -7.92 10.87 12.17
CA MET A 367 -9.34 10.77 12.47
C MET A 367 -9.65 11.48 13.77
N VAL A 368 -10.68 12.33 13.76
CA VAL A 368 -11.11 13.15 14.89
C VAL A 368 -12.59 12.93 15.14
N HIS A 369 -12.91 12.46 16.33
CA HIS A 369 -14.27 12.16 16.73
C HIS A 369 -15.06 13.46 16.92
N PRO A 370 -16.08 13.74 16.10
CA PRO A 370 -16.75 15.04 16.10
C PRO A 370 -17.38 15.41 17.44
N GLU A 371 -17.88 14.42 18.21
CA GLU A 371 -18.57 14.67 19.48
C GLU A 371 -17.71 14.51 20.74
N LYS A 372 -16.67 13.66 20.71
CA LYS A 372 -15.81 13.37 21.86
C LYS A 372 -14.58 14.27 21.92
N THR A 373 -14.21 14.90 20.81
CA THR A 373 -13.07 15.80 20.77
C THR A 373 -13.46 17.21 21.22
N PRO A 374 -12.84 17.75 22.29
CA PRO A 374 -13.14 19.10 22.78
C PRO A 374 -12.58 20.19 21.87
N LEU A 375 -11.43 19.92 21.23
CA LEU A 375 -10.76 20.77 20.26
C LEU A 375 -11.01 20.22 18.86
N LEU A 376 -12.24 20.28 18.36
CA LEU A 376 -12.50 19.99 16.94
C LEU A 376 -12.14 21.23 16.13
N LEU A 377 -11.46 21.07 14.98
CA LEU A 377 -11.28 22.18 14.04
C LEU A 377 -12.63 22.49 13.37
N THR A 378 -13.32 23.52 13.84
CA THR A 378 -14.72 23.78 13.48
C THR A 378 -14.86 24.50 12.15
N VAL A 379 -16.07 24.47 11.57
CA VAL A 379 -16.38 25.30 10.40
C VAL A 379 -16.23 26.80 10.69
N GLU A 380 -16.42 27.26 11.92
CA GLU A 380 -16.17 28.66 12.30
C GLU A 380 -14.67 29.01 12.19
N ASP A 381 -13.80 28.12 12.67
CA ASP A 381 -12.35 28.28 12.57
C ASP A 381 -11.88 28.26 11.10
N LEU A 382 -12.46 27.36 10.29
CA LEU A 382 -12.20 27.29 8.86
C LEU A 382 -12.65 28.57 8.13
N ASN A 383 -13.81 29.15 8.47
CA ASN A 383 -14.25 30.42 7.89
C ASN A 383 -13.34 31.59 8.28
N LYS A 384 -12.72 31.55 9.47
CA LYS A 384 -11.75 32.58 9.91
C LYS A 384 -10.40 32.42 9.20
N GLY A 385 -9.90 31.19 9.10
CA GLY A 385 -8.57 30.91 8.54
C GLY A 385 -8.53 30.79 7.02
N VAL A 386 -9.65 30.38 6.40
CA VAL A 386 -9.80 30.19 4.94
C VAL A 386 -11.13 30.79 4.48
N PRO A 387 -11.30 32.12 4.55
CA PRO A 387 -12.59 32.80 4.32
C PRO A 387 -13.09 32.72 2.87
N GLY A 388 -12.22 32.38 1.92
CA GLY A 388 -12.55 32.33 0.49
C GLY A 388 -13.30 31.07 0.04
N PHE A 389 -13.52 30.10 0.94
CA PHE A 389 -14.20 28.85 0.62
C PHE A 389 -15.54 28.72 1.35
N ASN A 390 -16.57 28.20 0.66
CA ASN A 390 -17.87 27.95 1.29
C ASN A 390 -17.86 26.58 2.00
N TRP A 391 -17.55 26.59 3.28
CA TRP A 391 -17.49 25.36 4.09
C TRP A 391 -18.85 24.70 4.32
N ASN A 392 -19.93 25.48 4.32
CA ASN A 392 -21.30 25.02 4.68
C ASN A 392 -22.07 24.42 3.50
N ASN A 393 -21.59 24.59 2.26
CA ASN A 393 -22.29 24.12 1.06
C ASN A 393 -21.28 23.65 0.01
N GLY A 394 -21.72 22.88 -0.98
CA GLY A 394 -20.88 22.39 -2.07
C GLY A 394 -20.95 20.87 -2.23
N HIS A 395 -20.19 20.36 -3.18
CA HIS A 395 -20.13 18.92 -3.47
C HIS A 395 -19.03 18.25 -2.66
N SER A 396 -19.22 16.99 -2.26
CA SER A 396 -18.10 16.21 -1.70
C SER A 396 -17.04 15.97 -2.78
N GLY A 397 -15.77 16.15 -2.41
CA GLY A 397 -14.62 16.03 -3.30
C GLY A 397 -14.46 17.20 -4.28
N GLU A 398 -14.76 18.40 -3.80
CA GLU A 398 -14.44 19.66 -4.48
C GLU A 398 -12.98 20.03 -4.26
N MET A 399 -12.28 20.44 -5.32
CA MET A 399 -10.87 20.81 -5.26
C MET A 399 -10.71 22.26 -4.80
N LEU A 400 -9.86 22.49 -3.80
CA LEU A 400 -9.40 23.84 -3.47
C LEU A 400 -8.43 24.35 -4.52
N ASN A 401 -8.45 25.66 -4.76
CA ASN A 401 -7.33 26.30 -5.45
C ASN A 401 -6.10 26.37 -4.51
N ASP A 402 -4.95 26.62 -5.10
CA ASP A 402 -3.66 26.56 -4.39
C ASP A 402 -3.56 27.54 -3.21
N GLU A 403 -4.10 28.76 -3.35
CA GLU A 403 -4.08 29.78 -2.30
C GLU A 403 -4.88 29.32 -1.07
N LEU A 404 -6.11 28.83 -1.30
CA LEU A 404 -6.96 28.32 -0.23
C LEU A 404 -6.41 27.02 0.37
N ALA A 405 -5.80 26.17 -0.45
CA ALA A 405 -5.14 24.96 0.02
C ALA A 405 -3.95 25.27 0.94
N PHE A 406 -3.14 26.30 0.61
CA PHE A 406 -2.05 26.77 1.46
C PHE A 406 -2.57 27.29 2.80
N GLN A 407 -3.60 28.14 2.78
CA GLN A 407 -4.24 28.65 4.01
C GLN A 407 -4.78 27.51 4.88
N LEU A 408 -5.42 26.50 4.27
CA LEU A 408 -5.95 25.35 5.01
C LEU A 408 -4.85 24.55 5.71
N GLU A 409 -3.69 24.36 5.07
CA GLU A 409 -2.58 23.66 5.71
C GLU A 409 -2.01 24.44 6.90
N GLU A 410 -1.89 25.78 6.82
CA GLU A 410 -1.50 26.59 7.97
C GLU A 410 -2.50 26.45 9.12
N VAL A 411 -3.79 26.52 8.83
CA VAL A 411 -4.86 26.33 9.83
C VAL A 411 -4.78 24.94 10.45
N TRP A 412 -4.59 23.91 9.63
CA TRP A 412 -4.46 22.52 10.08
C TRP A 412 -3.21 22.31 10.93
N HIS A 413 -2.06 22.85 10.52
CA HIS A 413 -0.81 22.74 11.27
C HIS A 413 -0.95 23.37 12.66
N ASN A 414 -1.46 24.61 12.73
CA ASN A 414 -1.71 25.30 13.99
C ASN A 414 -2.70 24.53 14.89
N TYR A 415 -3.71 23.90 14.29
CA TYR A 415 -4.66 23.05 14.99
C TYR A 415 -4.00 21.82 15.61
N VAL A 416 -3.18 21.09 14.84
CA VAL A 416 -2.47 19.89 15.33
C VAL A 416 -1.49 20.25 16.44
N GLU A 417 -0.71 21.32 16.29
CA GLU A 417 0.21 21.81 17.33
C GLU A 417 -0.53 22.15 18.62
N HIS A 418 -1.66 22.84 18.54
CA HIS A 418 -2.48 23.17 19.71
C HIS A 418 -3.05 21.93 20.40
N VAL A 419 -3.55 20.96 19.63
CA VAL A 419 -4.02 19.68 20.13
C VAL A 419 -2.89 18.90 20.79
N HIS A 420 -1.67 18.94 20.22
CA HIS A 420 -0.50 18.26 20.77
C HIS A 420 0.00 18.87 22.08
N GLN A 421 0.12 20.19 22.14
CA GLN A 421 0.50 20.88 23.37
C GLN A 421 -0.51 20.61 24.49
N THR A 422 -1.81 20.64 24.17
CA THR A 422 -2.87 20.35 25.15
C THR A 422 -2.77 18.91 25.67
N ALA A 423 -2.48 17.94 24.80
CA ALA A 423 -2.29 16.55 25.20
C ALA A 423 -1.04 16.36 26.08
N ILE A 424 0.06 17.06 25.80
CA ILE A 424 1.28 17.04 26.63
C ILE A 424 1.00 17.61 28.02
N ASP A 425 0.35 18.77 28.10
CA ASP A 425 0.05 19.43 29.37
C ASP A 425 -0.81 18.53 30.28
N GLU A 426 -1.72 17.73 29.70
CA GLU A 426 -2.54 16.75 30.43
C GLU A 426 -1.82 15.41 30.69
N LYS A 427 -0.77 15.05 29.94
CA LYS A 427 0.00 13.80 30.11
C LYS A 427 0.83 13.78 31.39
N ILE A 428 1.12 14.92 31.99
CA ILE A 428 1.98 15.10 33.18
C ILE A 428 1.56 14.20 34.37
N ASP A 429 0.35 13.63 34.36
CA ASP A 429 -0.16 12.64 35.32
C ASP A 429 0.20 11.15 35.03
N GLY A 430 1.13 10.87 34.13
CA GLY A 430 1.74 9.54 33.95
C GLY A 430 1.03 8.58 32.99
N LYS A 431 0.11 9.08 32.14
CA LYS A 431 -0.48 8.30 31.03
C LYS A 431 0.44 8.30 29.80
N ASP A 432 0.28 7.31 28.92
CA ASP A 432 0.89 7.37 27.58
C ASP A 432 0.12 8.35 26.67
N LEU A 433 0.83 9.06 25.78
CA LEU A 433 0.26 10.15 24.97
C LEU A 433 -0.81 9.62 23.98
N ASN A 434 -0.58 8.46 23.36
CA ASN A 434 -1.55 7.85 22.44
C ASN A 434 -2.84 7.44 23.14
N SER A 435 -2.75 7.03 24.41
CA SER A 435 -3.93 6.74 25.23
C SER A 435 -4.76 8.00 25.49
N VAL A 436 -4.10 9.14 25.77
CA VAL A 436 -4.77 10.44 25.96
C VAL A 436 -5.49 10.86 24.69
N TYR A 437 -4.83 10.75 23.53
CA TYR A 437 -5.47 11.05 22.24
C TYR A 437 -6.71 10.19 21.99
N LYS A 438 -6.58 8.88 22.17
CA LYS A 438 -7.69 7.95 21.97
C LYS A 438 -8.87 8.25 22.90
N GLU A 439 -8.61 8.55 24.18
CA GLU A 439 -9.64 8.96 25.14
C GLU A 439 -10.38 10.24 24.70
N LYS A 440 -9.67 11.18 24.06
CA LYS A 440 -10.23 12.43 23.53
C LYS A 440 -10.81 12.28 22.12
N GLY A 441 -10.88 11.06 21.60
CA GLY A 441 -11.42 10.76 20.28
C GLY A 441 -10.52 11.22 19.13
N TRP A 442 -9.21 11.26 19.31
CA TRP A 442 -8.25 11.59 18.25
C TRP A 442 -7.37 10.39 17.94
N LYS A 443 -7.11 10.15 16.66
CA LYS A 443 -6.15 9.14 16.17
C LYS A 443 -5.36 9.71 15.00
N ALA A 444 -4.04 9.49 14.99
CA ALA A 444 -3.18 9.75 13.85
C ALA A 444 -2.17 8.62 13.67
N THR A 445 -1.70 8.43 12.43
CA THR A 445 -0.84 7.29 12.08
C THR A 445 0.45 7.27 12.88
N GLU A 446 1.08 8.43 13.15
CA GLU A 446 2.23 8.56 14.05
C GLU A 446 2.27 9.99 14.65
N ILE A 447 2.27 10.10 15.98
CA ILE A 447 2.98 11.19 16.68
C ILE A 447 4.19 10.49 17.28
N TYR A 448 5.30 10.48 16.54
CA TYR A 448 6.60 10.09 17.07
C TYR A 448 7.57 11.25 16.94
#